data_AF-A0ABD3BLM4-F1
#
_entry.id   AF-A0ABD3BLM4-F1
#
_cell.length_a   1.000
_cell.length_b   1.000
_cell.length_c   1.000
_cell.angle_alpha   90.00
_cell.angle_beta   90.00
_cell.angle_gamma   90.00
#
_symmetry.space_group_name_H-M   'P 1'
#
loop_
_entity.id
_entity.type
_entity.pdbx_description
1 polymer ?
#
loop_
_entity_poly.entity_id
_entity_poly.type
_entity_poly.pdbx_seq_one_letter_code
_entity_poly.pdbx_strand_id
1 'polypeptide(L)'
;MGRLKSKTDYEEIRQARISENQARLASLGLQKTITELRALTSSTNPDKAHVRKLTKVDYSSTSLRRSARLSGKSTPSSQGKLDYLEDDDYSEDGKRKRSVNGHIMRAKRGLLQSQISVEALGRRCESKGRGSLYNPVYGICCHFCRQKKLCGEEDCKRCGDLDMDQTCIGKTDCSNCHSTNGILCRACLKVRYGEEMEEVRSNNEWICPHCVEEKGTNPYWICNSSFCLKKRKMVPTGIAIFRAREMGYKSVAHLMMAELERAAGTRRRL
;
A
#
# COMPACT_ATOMS: atom_id res chain seq x y z
N MET A 1 -43.87 -32.91 -8.97
CA MET A 1 -43.66 -32.18 -10.24
C MET A 1 -42.64 -31.07 -10.01
N GLY A 2 -41.34 -31.36 -10.16
CA GLY A 2 -40.25 -30.42 -9.86
C GLY A 2 -39.98 -29.45 -11.01
N ARG A 3 -40.09 -28.15 -10.74
CA ARG A 3 -39.84 -27.06 -11.71
C ARG A 3 -38.38 -27.07 -12.16
N LEU A 4 -38.12 -27.43 -13.41
CA LEU A 4 -36.85 -27.21 -14.08
C LEU A 4 -36.59 -25.69 -14.12
N LYS A 5 -35.57 -25.21 -13.41
CA LYS A 5 -35.11 -23.82 -13.55
C LYS A 5 -34.46 -23.71 -14.93
N SER A 6 -35.12 -23.00 -15.86
CA SER A 6 -34.52 -22.61 -17.13
C SER A 6 -33.18 -21.91 -16.85
N LYS A 7 -32.14 -22.28 -17.61
CA LYS A 7 -30.87 -21.54 -17.57
C LYS A 7 -31.20 -20.10 -17.94
N THR A 8 -30.85 -19.16 -17.06
CA THR A 8 -30.98 -17.74 -17.34
C THR A 8 -30.16 -17.40 -18.58
N ASP A 9 -30.74 -16.65 -19.52
CA ASP A 9 -30.11 -16.12 -20.75
C ASP A 9 -28.65 -15.65 -20.56
N TYR A 10 -28.36 -15.06 -19.40
CA TYR A 10 -27.01 -14.68 -18.97
C TYR A 10 -25.98 -15.84 -18.90
N GLU A 11 -26.38 -17.01 -18.42
CA GLU A 11 -25.46 -18.16 -18.28
C GLU A 11 -25.12 -18.78 -19.64
N GLU A 12 -26.02 -18.67 -20.62
CA GLU A 12 -25.77 -19.11 -21.99
C GLU A 12 -24.77 -18.18 -22.68
N ILE A 13 -24.94 -16.86 -22.54
CA ILE A 13 -23.97 -15.86 -23.01
C ILE A 13 -22.60 -16.08 -22.34
N ARG A 14 -22.58 -16.39 -21.04
CA ARG A 14 -21.35 -16.68 -20.30
C ARG A 14 -20.65 -17.93 -20.85
N GLN A 15 -21.39 -19.01 -21.10
CA GLN A 15 -20.85 -20.25 -21.67
C GLN A 15 -20.32 -20.04 -23.08
N ALA A 16 -21.03 -19.31 -23.93
CA ALA A 16 -20.59 -18.95 -25.27
C ALA A 16 -19.28 -18.14 -25.27
N ARG A 17 -19.13 -17.18 -24.35
CA ARG A 17 -17.88 -16.43 -24.19
C ARG A 17 -16.72 -17.30 -23.69
N ILE A 18 -17.01 -18.27 -22.82
CA ILE A 18 -15.99 -19.22 -22.32
C ILE A 18 -15.51 -20.11 -23.47
N SER A 19 -16.42 -20.66 -24.27
CA SER A 19 -16.06 -21.52 -25.40
C SER A 19 -15.31 -20.76 -26.49
N GLU A 20 -15.71 -19.52 -26.80
CA GLU A 20 -15.00 -18.67 -27.75
C GLU A 20 -13.55 -18.39 -27.30
N ASN A 21 -13.36 -18.05 -26.02
CA ASN A 21 -12.02 -17.83 -25.47
C ASN A 21 -11.19 -19.12 -25.44
N GLN A 22 -11.79 -20.27 -25.14
CA GLN A 22 -11.11 -21.57 -25.22
C GLN A 22 -10.66 -21.88 -26.65
N ALA A 23 -11.51 -21.63 -27.66
CA ALA A 23 -11.17 -21.81 -29.06
C ALA A 23 -10.02 -20.88 -29.49
N ARG A 24 -10.05 -19.61 -29.04
CA ARG A 24 -8.97 -18.64 -29.28
C ARG A 24 -7.64 -19.08 -28.65
N LEU A 25 -7.67 -19.63 -27.43
CA LEU A 25 -6.46 -20.15 -26.79
C LEU A 25 -5.91 -21.41 -27.51
N ALA A 26 -6.80 -22.23 -28.08
CA ALA A 26 -6.44 -23.41 -28.85
C ALA A 26 -5.83 -23.03 -30.22
N SER A 27 -6.40 -22.05 -30.92
CA SER A 27 -5.87 -21.57 -32.21
C SER A 27 -4.50 -20.92 -32.07
N LEU A 28 -4.22 -20.28 -30.94
CA LEU A 28 -2.91 -19.75 -30.59
C LEU A 28 -1.89 -20.83 -30.17
N GLY A 29 -2.29 -22.11 -30.12
CA GLY A 29 -1.38 -23.22 -29.80
C GLY A 29 -0.88 -23.24 -28.36
N LEU A 30 -1.43 -22.39 -27.47
CA LEU A 30 -0.90 -22.18 -26.13
C LEU A 30 -0.91 -23.46 -25.29
N GLN A 31 -1.88 -24.34 -25.49
CA GLN A 31 -1.94 -25.63 -24.79
C GLN A 31 -0.74 -26.54 -25.12
N LYS A 32 -0.25 -26.50 -26.36
CA LYS A 32 0.95 -27.25 -26.77
C LYS A 32 2.20 -26.67 -26.10
N THR A 33 2.36 -25.34 -26.17
CA THR A 33 3.50 -24.64 -25.53
C THR A 33 3.57 -24.86 -24.02
N ILE A 34 2.43 -24.89 -23.33
CA ILE A 34 2.37 -25.17 -21.88
C ILE A 34 2.78 -26.62 -21.59
N THR A 35 2.37 -27.55 -22.44
CA THR A 35 2.71 -28.99 -22.28
C THR A 35 4.20 -29.22 -22.52
N GLU A 36 4.78 -28.58 -23.53
CA GLU A 36 6.21 -28.60 -23.83
C GLU A 36 7.03 -27.97 -22.69
N LEU A 37 6.64 -26.81 -22.18
CA LEU A 37 7.30 -26.16 -21.05
C LEU A 37 7.26 -27.02 -19.77
N ARG A 38 6.15 -27.73 -19.53
CA ARG A 38 6.06 -28.69 -18.42
C ARG A 38 6.98 -29.88 -18.63
N ALA A 39 7.08 -30.43 -19.85
CA ALA A 39 8.00 -31.53 -20.17
C ALA A 39 9.48 -31.13 -20.02
N LEU A 40 9.83 -29.90 -20.38
CA LEU A 40 11.18 -29.36 -20.21
C LEU A 40 11.55 -29.13 -18.74
N THR A 41 10.58 -28.77 -17.90
CA THR A 41 10.79 -28.52 -16.47
C THR A 41 10.75 -29.78 -15.62
N SER A 42 10.21 -30.89 -16.11
CA SER A 42 10.18 -32.17 -15.42
C SER A 42 11.37 -33.10 -15.73
N SER A 43 12.19 -32.80 -16.75
CA SER A 43 13.36 -33.63 -17.10
C SER A 43 14.68 -33.19 -16.45
N THR A 44 14.72 -32.02 -15.82
CA THR A 44 15.89 -31.56 -15.07
C THR A 44 15.64 -31.74 -13.58
N ASN A 45 16.31 -32.73 -12.98
CA ASN A 45 16.53 -32.72 -11.54
C ASN A 45 17.69 -31.75 -11.27
N PRO A 46 17.48 -30.53 -10.76
CA PRO A 46 18.60 -29.78 -10.21
C PRO A 46 18.95 -30.41 -8.86
N ASP A 47 20.23 -30.69 -8.66
CA ASP A 47 20.77 -31.03 -7.36
C ASP A 47 20.34 -30.00 -6.31
N LYS A 48 19.90 -30.53 -5.17
CA LYS A 48 19.33 -29.88 -3.98
C LYS A 48 19.72 -28.40 -3.80
N ALA A 49 18.91 -27.50 -4.32
CA ALA A 49 18.78 -26.14 -3.77
C ALA A 49 17.61 -26.14 -2.77
N HIS A 50 17.80 -25.48 -1.62
CA HIS A 50 16.90 -25.47 -0.47
C HIS A 50 15.52 -24.84 -0.81
N VAL A 51 14.61 -25.60 -1.42
CA VAL A 51 13.25 -25.14 -1.73
C VAL A 51 12.46 -25.06 -0.43
N ARG A 52 12.08 -23.84 -0.02
CA ARG A 52 11.03 -23.66 0.99
C ARG A 52 9.77 -24.36 0.47
N LYS A 53 9.29 -25.40 1.18
CA LYS A 53 8.04 -26.10 0.87
C LYS A 53 6.90 -25.08 0.84
N LEU A 54 6.52 -24.62 -0.36
CA LEU A 54 5.26 -23.92 -0.56
C LEU A 54 4.19 -25.00 -0.61
N THR A 55 3.49 -25.21 0.51
CA THR A 55 2.26 -25.98 0.54
C THR A 55 1.23 -25.27 -0.33
N LYS A 56 1.01 -25.77 -1.55
CA LYS A 56 -0.17 -25.40 -2.34
C LYS A 56 -1.39 -25.89 -1.57
N VAL A 57 -2.13 -24.95 -0.98
CA VAL A 57 -3.44 -25.22 -0.42
C VAL A 57 -4.36 -25.56 -1.59
N ASP A 58 -4.93 -26.77 -1.59
CA ASP A 58 -5.94 -27.17 -2.56
C ASP A 58 -7.26 -26.49 -2.22
N TYR A 59 -7.58 -25.45 -2.99
CA TYR A 59 -8.82 -24.70 -2.86
C TYR A 59 -10.02 -25.41 -3.53
N SER A 60 -9.83 -26.54 -4.21
CA SER A 60 -10.92 -27.24 -4.92
C SER A 60 -12.04 -27.72 -3.98
N SER A 61 -11.69 -28.00 -2.73
CA SER A 61 -12.61 -28.43 -1.67
C SER A 61 -13.09 -27.29 -0.75
N THR A 62 -12.47 -26.11 -0.84
CA THR A 62 -12.90 -24.94 -0.07
C THR A 62 -14.10 -24.29 -0.72
N SER A 63 -15.11 -23.92 0.07
CA SER A 63 -16.28 -23.20 -0.45
C SER A 63 -15.82 -21.92 -1.15
N LEU A 64 -16.09 -21.81 -2.45
CA LEU A 64 -15.83 -20.60 -3.24
C LEU A 64 -16.41 -19.40 -2.48
N ARG A 65 -15.55 -18.47 -2.06
CA ARG A 65 -15.95 -17.27 -1.35
C ARG A 65 -16.78 -16.39 -2.29
N ARG A 66 -18.11 -16.60 -2.30
CA ARG A 66 -19.06 -15.73 -2.97
C ARG A 66 -19.25 -14.48 -2.11
N SER A 67 -19.44 -13.33 -2.77
CA SER A 67 -19.82 -12.11 -2.06
C SER A 67 -21.12 -12.37 -1.27
N ALA A 68 -21.20 -11.84 -0.05
CA ALA A 68 -22.35 -12.02 0.84
C ALA A 68 -23.69 -11.55 0.19
N ARG A 69 -23.60 -10.72 -0.86
CA ARG A 69 -24.74 -10.25 -1.65
C ARG A 69 -25.41 -11.34 -2.48
N LEU A 70 -24.71 -12.42 -2.83
CA LEU A 70 -25.22 -13.49 -3.71
C LEU A 70 -25.64 -14.77 -2.96
N SER A 71 -25.45 -14.86 -1.64
CA SER A 71 -25.70 -16.10 -0.89
C SER A 71 -27.11 -16.22 -0.30
N GLY A 72 -28.01 -15.25 -0.55
CA GLY A 72 -29.43 -15.33 -0.14
C GLY A 72 -29.65 -15.63 1.35
N LYS A 73 -28.68 -15.37 2.23
CA LYS A 73 -28.86 -15.53 3.67
C LYS A 73 -29.69 -14.35 4.15
N SER A 74 -30.89 -14.63 4.65
CA SER A 74 -31.65 -13.69 5.45
C SER A 74 -30.79 -13.22 6.62
N THR A 75 -30.88 -11.90 6.89
CA THR A 75 -30.25 -11.24 8.02
C THR A 75 -30.59 -11.98 9.31
N PRO A 76 -29.62 -12.32 10.18
CA PRO A 76 -29.95 -12.76 11.52
C PRO A 76 -30.65 -11.61 12.23
N SER A 77 -31.94 -11.81 12.53
CA SER A 77 -32.69 -10.94 13.42
C SER A 77 -32.14 -11.10 14.84
N SER A 78 -31.26 -10.19 15.23
CA SER A 78 -31.23 -9.64 16.59
C SER A 78 -30.48 -8.32 16.55
N GLN A 79 -31.25 -7.26 16.80
CA GLN A 79 -30.87 -5.92 17.26
C GLN A 79 -29.41 -5.49 17.07
N GLY A 80 -29.13 -4.91 15.91
CA GLY A 80 -27.91 -4.15 15.64
C GLY A 80 -28.10 -3.31 14.40
N LYS A 81 -28.64 -2.09 14.58
CA LYS A 81 -28.87 -1.11 13.50
C LYS A 81 -27.54 -0.82 12.80
N LEU A 82 -27.39 -1.31 11.57
CA LEU A 82 -26.30 -0.95 10.67
C LEU A 82 -26.70 0.37 9.99
N ASP A 83 -26.39 1.48 10.64
CA ASP A 83 -26.58 2.81 10.07
C ASP A 83 -25.40 3.12 9.12
N TYR A 84 -25.71 3.26 7.84
CA TYR A 84 -24.79 3.77 6.83
C TYR A 84 -24.89 5.30 6.91
N LEU A 85 -24.14 5.91 7.83
CA LEU A 85 -24.11 7.36 7.93
C LEU A 85 -23.14 7.90 6.88
N GLU A 86 -23.71 8.62 5.92
CA GLU A 86 -23.04 9.68 5.18
C GLU A 86 -22.33 10.60 6.18
N ASP A 87 -21.14 11.08 5.79
CA ASP A 87 -20.33 12.03 6.56
C ASP A 87 -21.11 13.35 6.71
N ASP A 88 -21.97 13.43 7.72
CA ASP A 88 -22.51 14.69 8.22
C ASP A 88 -21.76 15.12 9.49
N ASP A 89 -21.12 16.28 9.33
CA ASP A 89 -20.29 17.02 10.26
C ASP A 89 -21.08 17.58 11.45
N TYR A 90 -21.61 16.77 12.38
CA TYR A 90 -22.07 17.28 13.69
C TYR A 90 -22.15 16.14 14.72
N SER A 91 -21.17 16.02 15.63
CA SER A 91 -21.37 15.37 16.96
C SER A 91 -20.14 15.53 17.85
N GLU A 92 -20.38 16.20 18.98
CA GLU A 92 -19.45 16.65 20.00
C GLU A 92 -19.40 15.64 21.17
N ASP A 93 -18.69 14.51 21.04
CA ASP A 93 -18.21 13.73 22.22
C ASP A 93 -17.12 12.66 21.94
N GLY A 94 -16.40 12.75 20.82
CA GLY A 94 -15.22 11.90 20.60
C GLY A 94 -13.98 12.60 21.13
N LYS A 95 -13.42 12.20 22.29
CA LYS A 95 -12.11 12.73 22.74
C LYS A 95 -11.02 12.42 21.69
N ARG A 96 -10.78 13.37 20.78
CA ARG A 96 -9.70 13.35 19.79
C ARG A 96 -8.38 13.46 20.54
N LYS A 97 -7.72 12.34 20.83
CA LYS A 97 -6.34 12.38 21.33
C LYS A 97 -5.41 12.61 20.14
N ARG A 98 -4.67 13.72 20.18
CA ARG A 98 -3.51 13.93 19.33
C ARG A 98 -2.39 13.05 19.89
N SER A 99 -1.82 12.17 19.07
CA SER A 99 -0.55 11.55 19.47
C SER A 99 0.56 12.58 19.43
N VAL A 100 1.72 12.27 20.01
CA VAL A 100 2.90 13.16 20.02
C VAL A 100 3.27 13.66 18.60
N ASN A 101 3.08 12.84 17.56
CA ASN A 101 3.27 13.23 16.15
C ASN A 101 2.11 14.03 15.51
N GLY A 102 1.23 14.66 16.29
CA GLY A 102 0.13 15.50 15.78
C GLY A 102 -1.01 14.75 15.08
N HIS A 103 -0.97 13.43 15.00
CA HIS A 103 -2.00 12.64 14.34
C HIS A 103 -3.27 12.55 15.20
N ILE A 104 -4.38 13.00 14.64
CA ILE A 104 -5.71 12.84 15.25
C ILE A 104 -6.11 11.38 15.06
N MET A 105 -6.13 10.64 16.17
CA MET A 105 -6.66 9.29 16.20
C MET A 105 -8.05 9.29 16.83
N ARG A 106 -9.01 8.72 16.13
CA ARG A 106 -10.37 8.51 16.65
C ARG A 106 -10.33 7.24 17.49
N ALA A 107 -9.94 7.38 18.75
CA ALA A 107 -10.03 6.30 19.73
C ALA A 107 -11.53 6.07 20.00
N LYS A 108 -12.16 5.11 19.30
CA LYS A 108 -13.45 4.58 19.75
C LYS A 108 -13.19 3.89 21.09
N ARG A 109 -13.62 4.51 22.20
CA ARG A 109 -13.79 3.84 23.49
C ARG A 109 -14.62 2.58 23.22
N GLY A 110 -14.01 1.40 23.37
CA GLY A 110 -14.70 0.12 23.21
C GLY A 110 -14.13 -0.83 22.15
N LEU A 111 -13.14 -0.45 21.33
CA LEU A 111 -12.35 -1.48 20.66
C LEU A 111 -11.42 -2.12 21.70
N LEU A 112 -11.73 -3.36 22.07
CA LEU A 112 -10.79 -4.31 22.67
C LEU A 112 -9.41 -4.06 22.03
N GLN A 113 -8.45 -3.66 22.86
CA GLN A 113 -7.05 -3.55 22.48
C GLN A 113 -6.68 -4.90 21.87
N SER A 114 -6.66 -4.98 20.54
CA SER A 114 -6.33 -6.23 19.88
C SER A 114 -4.86 -6.47 20.14
N GLN A 115 -4.58 -7.27 21.19
CA GLN A 115 -3.25 -7.68 21.55
C GLN A 115 -2.64 -8.33 20.30
N ILE A 116 -1.69 -7.64 19.70
CA ILE A 116 -0.91 -8.19 18.59
C ILE A 116 -0.09 -9.32 19.19
N SER A 117 -0.13 -10.51 18.61
CA SER A 117 0.69 -11.61 19.13
C SER A 117 2.18 -11.25 19.04
N VAL A 118 2.97 -11.71 20.01
CA VAL A 118 4.42 -11.50 20.03
C VAL A 118 5.07 -12.00 18.73
N GLU A 119 4.57 -13.10 18.17
CA GLU A 119 5.03 -13.63 16.88
C GLU A 119 4.73 -12.65 15.72
N ALA A 120 3.51 -12.12 15.65
CA ALA A 120 3.13 -11.15 14.61
C ALA A 120 3.93 -9.84 14.73
N LEU A 121 4.24 -9.43 15.96
CA LEU A 121 5.13 -8.30 16.24
C LEU A 121 6.57 -8.60 15.81
N GLY A 122 7.06 -9.83 16.00
CA GLY A 122 8.37 -10.28 15.51
C GLY A 122 8.48 -10.18 13.99
N ARG A 123 7.38 -10.45 13.26
CA ARG A 123 7.36 -10.30 11.79
C ARG A 123 7.47 -8.86 11.32
N ARG A 124 7.19 -7.87 12.19
CA ARG A 124 7.21 -6.42 11.87
C ARG A 124 8.49 -6.00 11.14
N CYS A 125 9.63 -6.52 11.59
CA CYS A 125 10.97 -6.14 11.18
C CYS A 125 11.50 -6.93 9.96
N GLU A 126 10.75 -7.91 9.45
CA GLU A 126 11.12 -8.71 8.25
C GLU A 126 11.41 -7.84 7.02
N SER A 127 10.77 -6.66 6.94
CA SER A 127 11.07 -5.67 5.90
C SER A 127 11.55 -4.36 6.54
N LYS A 128 12.87 -4.28 6.75
CA LYS A 128 13.55 -3.10 7.33
C LYS A 128 13.11 -1.77 6.70
N GLY A 129 12.75 -1.77 5.41
CA GLY A 129 12.34 -0.55 4.72
C GLY A 129 10.91 -0.03 5.01
N ARG A 130 9.90 -0.89 5.16
CA ARG A 130 8.49 -0.44 5.21
C ARG A 130 7.73 -0.86 6.46
N GLY A 131 8.25 -1.85 7.18
CA GLY A 131 7.45 -2.66 8.09
C GLY A 131 6.49 -3.56 7.32
N SER A 132 6.33 -4.79 7.79
CA SER A 132 5.48 -5.80 7.15
C SER A 132 4.04 -5.78 7.71
N LEU A 133 3.85 -5.37 8.96
CA LEU A 133 2.60 -5.53 9.68
C LEU A 133 1.64 -4.35 9.50
N TYR A 134 0.48 -4.63 8.91
CA TYR A 134 -0.66 -3.71 8.88
C TYR A 134 -1.36 -3.66 10.23
N ASN A 135 -1.69 -2.46 10.70
CA ASN A 135 -2.52 -2.29 11.88
C ASN A 135 -3.43 -1.04 11.71
N PRO A 136 -4.75 -1.16 11.84
CA PRO A 136 -5.67 -0.04 11.64
C PRO A 136 -5.65 0.99 12.78
N VAL A 137 -5.22 0.58 13.98
CA VAL A 137 -5.21 1.40 15.21
C VAL A 137 -3.83 1.99 15.46
N TYR A 138 -2.79 1.17 15.52
CA TYR A 138 -1.42 1.62 15.84
C TYR A 138 -0.58 1.91 14.59
N GLY A 139 -1.04 1.49 13.41
CA GLY A 139 -0.30 1.66 12.17
C GLY A 139 -0.29 3.12 11.72
N ILE A 140 0.91 3.58 11.34
CA ILE A 140 1.12 4.94 10.88
C ILE A 140 1.03 4.95 9.36
N CYS A 141 0.21 5.85 8.81
CA CYS A 141 0.02 5.98 7.37
C CYS A 141 1.18 6.78 6.75
N CYS A 142 1.93 6.17 5.84
CA CYS A 142 2.92 6.89 5.04
C CYS A 142 2.23 7.70 3.92
N HIS A 143 2.60 8.96 3.73
CA HIS A 143 2.05 9.83 2.68
C HIS A 143 2.15 9.20 1.27
N PHE A 144 3.27 8.54 0.99
CA PHE A 144 3.55 8.02 -0.34
C PHE A 144 2.87 6.67 -0.60
N CYS A 145 3.16 5.64 0.22
CA CYS A 145 2.59 4.31 0.00
C CYS A 145 1.17 4.15 0.55
N ARG A 146 0.70 5.09 1.38
CA ARG A 146 -0.67 5.14 1.95
C ARG A 146 -1.09 3.88 2.70
N GLN A 147 -0.12 3.13 3.19
CA GLN A 147 -0.33 1.93 3.99
C GLN A 147 -0.21 2.28 5.47
N LYS A 148 -1.22 1.91 6.27
CA LYS A 148 -1.18 1.99 7.75
C LYS A 148 -0.41 0.80 8.31
N LYS A 149 0.90 0.96 8.50
CA LYS A 149 1.77 -0.12 9.00
C LYS A 149 2.60 0.34 10.17
N LEU A 150 2.94 -0.61 11.04
CA LEU A 150 3.98 -0.40 12.05
C LEU A 150 5.33 -0.20 11.35
N CYS A 151 6.27 0.51 11.98
CA CYS A 151 7.60 0.65 11.39
C CYS A 151 8.42 -0.64 11.51
N GLY A 152 9.37 -0.84 10.59
CA GLY A 152 10.24 -2.03 10.58
C GLY A 152 11.48 -1.94 11.47
N GLU A 153 11.56 -0.93 12.35
CA GLU A 153 12.68 -0.78 13.30
C GLU A 153 12.47 -1.65 14.53
N GLU A 154 13.52 -2.31 14.98
CA GLU A 154 13.52 -3.21 16.14
C GLU A 154 13.37 -2.42 17.44
N ASP A 155 14.16 -1.34 17.60
CA ASP A 155 14.22 -0.51 18.81
C ASP A 155 13.05 0.49 18.97
N CYS A 156 12.02 0.38 18.13
CA CYS A 156 10.90 1.33 18.17
C CYS A 156 9.91 0.96 19.27
N LYS A 157 10.02 1.61 20.43
CA LYS A 157 9.08 1.45 21.56
C LYS A 157 7.62 1.69 21.16
N ARG A 158 7.34 2.73 20.35
CA ARG A 158 5.98 3.02 19.86
C ARG A 158 5.36 1.85 19.09
N CYS A 159 6.12 1.22 18.22
CA CYS A 159 5.63 0.15 17.36
C CYS A 159 5.87 -1.26 17.93
N GLY A 160 6.77 -1.40 18.90
CA GLY A 160 7.02 -2.60 19.70
C GLY A 160 5.98 -2.76 20.78
N ASP A 161 5.96 -1.81 21.69
CA ASP A 161 5.14 -1.90 22.89
C ASP A 161 3.72 -1.36 22.65
N LEU A 162 3.46 -0.87 21.43
CA LEU A 162 2.20 -0.22 21.03
C LEU A 162 1.87 1.02 21.88
N ASP A 163 2.92 1.62 22.43
CA ASP A 163 2.83 2.84 23.23
C ASP A 163 2.66 4.07 22.32
N MET A 164 1.44 4.62 22.30
CA MET A 164 1.10 5.77 21.45
C MET A 164 1.68 7.10 21.95
N ASP A 165 2.21 7.14 23.17
CA ASP A 165 2.82 8.34 23.76
C ASP A 165 4.30 8.46 23.36
N GLN A 166 4.89 7.39 22.81
CA GLN A 166 6.25 7.41 22.27
C GLN A 166 6.28 7.82 20.78
N THR A 167 7.39 8.44 20.37
CA THR A 167 7.65 8.81 18.97
C THR A 167 8.06 7.58 18.15
N CYS A 168 7.59 7.52 16.90
CA CYS A 168 8.02 6.47 15.97
C CYS A 168 9.41 6.79 15.40
N ILE A 169 10.39 5.91 15.60
CA ILE A 169 11.73 6.09 15.02
C ILE A 169 11.82 5.70 13.54
N GLY A 170 10.88 4.88 13.05
CA GLY A 170 10.91 4.31 11.70
C GLY A 170 9.96 4.98 10.69
N LYS A 171 9.50 6.17 11.03
CA LYS A 171 8.65 7.04 10.21
C LYS A 171 9.11 8.48 10.44
N THR A 172 9.21 9.25 9.37
CA THR A 172 9.57 10.66 9.49
C THR A 172 8.44 11.46 10.12
N ASP A 173 8.81 12.58 10.75
CA ASP A 173 7.90 13.60 11.22
C ASP A 173 8.46 14.97 10.80
N CYS A 174 7.62 15.84 10.27
CA CYS A 174 8.05 17.12 9.73
C CYS A 174 8.00 18.18 10.82
N SER A 175 9.12 18.86 11.06
CA SER A 175 9.23 19.96 12.04
C SER A 175 8.28 21.14 11.79
N ASN A 176 7.82 21.31 10.55
CA ASN A 176 6.98 22.45 10.17
C ASN A 176 5.47 22.14 10.27
N CYS A 177 5.02 21.01 9.74
CA CYS A 177 3.58 20.74 9.60
C CYS A 177 3.03 19.67 10.53
N HIS A 178 3.87 18.79 11.10
CA HIS A 178 3.45 17.65 11.93
C HIS A 178 2.20 16.91 11.40
N SER A 179 2.09 16.85 10.07
CA SER A 179 0.88 16.39 9.37
C SER A 179 1.14 15.05 8.70
N THR A 180 0.07 14.43 8.21
CA THR A 180 0.17 13.18 7.44
C THR A 180 0.98 13.30 6.16
N ASN A 181 1.19 14.53 5.65
CA ASN A 181 2.06 14.80 4.51
C ASN A 181 3.55 14.70 4.84
N GLY A 182 3.92 14.92 6.10
CA GLY A 182 5.30 14.82 6.60
C GLY A 182 5.76 13.40 6.95
N ILE A 183 4.85 12.42 6.90
CA ILE A 183 5.13 11.04 7.28
C ILE A 183 5.58 10.22 6.07
N LEU A 184 6.83 9.76 6.09
CA LEU A 184 7.39 8.85 5.11
C LEU A 184 7.97 7.63 5.83
N CYS A 185 7.76 6.43 5.27
CA CYS A 185 8.52 5.26 5.69
C CYS A 185 9.92 5.27 5.07
N ARG A 186 10.88 4.59 5.72
CA ARG A 186 12.28 4.49 5.31
C ARG A 186 12.45 4.22 3.81
N ALA A 187 11.74 3.21 3.29
CA ALA A 187 11.82 2.89 1.87
C ALA A 187 11.28 3.99 0.96
N CYS A 188 10.20 4.68 1.35
CA CYS A 188 9.66 5.77 0.55
C CYS A 188 10.58 6.99 0.60
N LEU A 189 11.12 7.34 1.77
CA LEU A 189 12.10 8.41 1.94
C LEU A 189 13.33 8.17 1.05
N LYS A 190 13.98 7.01 1.21
CA LYS A 190 15.17 6.62 0.44
C LYS A 190 14.91 6.57 -1.06
N VAL A 191 13.84 5.93 -1.49
CA VAL A 191 13.61 5.73 -2.93
C VAL A 191 13.07 6.98 -3.62
N ARG A 192 12.22 7.76 -2.95
CA ARG A 192 11.55 8.92 -3.56
C ARG A 192 12.35 10.20 -3.40
N TYR A 193 13.06 10.38 -2.30
CA TYR A 193 13.81 11.60 -2.02
C TYR A 193 15.31 11.35 -1.93
N GLY A 194 15.76 10.14 -1.61
CA GLY A 194 17.19 9.81 -1.59
C GLY A 194 17.86 10.12 -0.25
N GLU A 195 17.05 10.36 0.77
CA GLU A 195 17.50 10.66 2.14
C GLU A 195 17.46 9.37 2.98
N GLU A 196 18.45 9.20 3.85
CA GLU A 196 18.47 8.11 4.82
C GLU A 196 17.72 8.51 6.10
N MET A 197 17.07 7.54 6.73
CA MET A 197 16.23 7.81 7.90
C MET A 197 17.05 8.24 9.11
N GLU A 198 18.29 7.75 9.22
CA GLU A 198 19.26 8.12 10.25
C GLU A 198 19.63 9.61 10.17
N GLU A 199 19.86 10.12 8.96
CA GLU A 199 20.19 11.51 8.70
C GLU A 199 19.00 12.42 9.04
N VAL A 200 17.81 12.05 8.56
CA VAL A 200 16.57 12.77 8.87
C VAL A 200 16.25 12.77 10.35
N ARG A 201 16.49 11.66 11.06
CA ARG A 201 16.28 11.58 12.51
C ARG A 201 17.28 12.43 13.31
N SER A 202 18.51 12.53 12.83
CA SER A 202 19.54 13.36 13.47
C SER A 202 19.29 14.85 13.23
N ASN A 203 18.56 15.18 12.17
CA ASN A 203 18.18 16.55 11.85
C ASN A 203 16.80 16.92 12.44
N ASN A 204 16.81 17.58 13.60
CA ASN A 204 15.60 18.07 14.26
C ASN A 204 14.84 19.13 13.44
N GLU A 205 15.50 19.77 12.47
CA GLU A 205 14.93 20.78 11.58
C GLU A 205 14.50 20.18 10.24
N TRP A 206 14.44 18.85 10.11
CA TRP A 206 13.99 18.24 8.85
C TRP A 206 12.57 18.65 8.49
N ILE A 207 12.42 19.15 7.26
CA ILE A 207 11.16 19.63 6.71
C ILE A 207 10.77 18.73 5.54
N CYS A 208 9.49 18.33 5.50
CA CYS A 208 9.03 17.46 4.44
C CYS A 208 8.98 18.16 3.08
N PRO A 209 9.00 17.40 1.97
CA PRO A 209 8.95 17.94 0.61
C PRO A 209 7.75 18.85 0.30
N HIS A 210 6.62 18.70 1.01
CA HIS A 210 5.51 19.65 0.89
C HIS A 210 5.85 21.02 1.46
N CYS A 211 6.45 21.04 2.64
CA CYS A 211 6.77 22.29 3.31
C CYS A 211 8.01 22.96 2.72
N VAL A 212 8.95 22.21 2.15
CA VAL A 212 10.04 22.78 1.33
C VAL A 212 9.47 23.53 0.12
N GLU A 213 8.51 22.90 -0.55
CA GLU A 213 7.81 23.50 -1.68
C GLU A 213 6.99 24.74 -1.28
N GLU A 214 6.26 24.70 -0.16
CA GLU A 214 5.50 25.84 0.37
C GLU A 214 6.40 27.02 0.79
N LYS A 215 7.58 26.74 1.37
CA LYS A 215 8.57 27.76 1.73
C LYS A 215 9.28 28.35 0.51
N GLY A 216 9.27 27.65 -0.63
CA GLY A 216 9.92 28.08 -1.85
C GLY A 216 11.46 28.12 -1.78
N THR A 217 12.08 27.45 -0.80
CA THR A 217 13.55 27.46 -0.64
C THR A 217 14.25 26.75 -1.81
N ASN A 218 13.61 25.73 -2.38
CA ASN A 218 14.03 25.11 -3.63
C ASN A 218 12.80 24.92 -4.53
N PRO A 219 12.68 25.69 -5.64
CA PRO A 219 11.50 25.68 -6.49
C PRO A 219 11.31 24.36 -7.26
N TYR A 220 12.36 23.54 -7.38
CA TYR A 220 12.32 22.26 -8.10
C TYR A 220 12.15 21.06 -7.16
N TRP A 221 12.38 21.24 -5.85
CA TRP A 221 12.17 20.20 -4.85
C TRP A 221 10.70 20.12 -4.43
N ILE A 222 9.94 19.33 -5.17
CA ILE A 222 8.50 19.17 -4.98
C ILE A 222 8.11 17.80 -4.43
N CYS A 223 6.95 17.72 -3.79
CA CYS A 223 6.40 16.42 -3.42
C CYS A 223 5.99 15.62 -4.65
N ASN A 224 6.64 14.48 -4.88
CA ASN A 224 6.41 13.61 -6.05
C ASN A 224 5.36 12.51 -5.86
N SER A 225 4.53 12.61 -4.81
CA SER A 225 3.42 11.68 -4.61
C SER A 225 2.40 11.79 -5.74
N SER A 226 1.77 10.68 -6.10
CA SER A 226 0.80 10.67 -7.19
C SER A 226 -0.39 11.61 -6.95
N PHE A 227 -0.78 11.85 -5.69
CA PHE A 227 -1.85 12.79 -5.38
C PHE A 227 -1.40 14.24 -5.55
N CYS A 228 -0.20 14.56 -5.08
CA CYS A 228 0.34 15.90 -5.20
C CYS A 228 0.63 16.27 -6.66
N LEU A 229 1.16 15.33 -7.45
CA LEU A 229 1.37 15.54 -8.88
C LEU A 229 0.05 15.74 -9.64
N LYS A 230 -0.99 14.95 -9.33
CA LYS A 230 -2.34 15.16 -9.90
C LYS A 230 -2.90 16.54 -9.56
N LYS A 231 -2.75 17.00 -8.31
CA LYS A 231 -3.18 18.34 -7.88
C LYS A 231 -2.49 19.45 -8.69
N ARG A 232 -1.24 19.22 -9.13
CA ARG A 232 -0.45 20.11 -9.99
C ARG A 232 -0.69 19.93 -11.49
N LYS A 233 -1.65 19.10 -11.89
CA LYS A 233 -1.89 18.73 -13.31
C LYS A 233 -0.66 18.12 -14.00
N MET A 234 0.22 17.48 -13.22
CA MET A 234 1.37 16.74 -13.73
C MET A 234 1.06 15.25 -13.81
N VAL A 235 1.68 14.56 -14.76
CA VAL A 235 1.54 13.11 -14.90
C VAL A 235 2.21 12.43 -13.70
N PRO A 236 1.51 11.51 -12.99
CA PRO A 236 2.12 10.75 -11.91
C PRO A 236 3.34 9.96 -12.39
N THR A 237 4.40 9.97 -11.59
CA THR A 237 5.67 9.30 -11.90
C THR A 237 5.58 7.77 -12.03
N GLY A 238 4.51 7.12 -11.56
CA GLY A 238 4.42 5.66 -11.54
C GLY A 238 5.60 5.00 -10.82
N ILE A 239 6.14 3.93 -11.40
CA ILE A 239 7.35 3.23 -10.91
C ILE A 239 8.61 3.88 -11.51
N ALA A 240 8.76 5.20 -11.37
CA ALA A 240 9.93 5.96 -11.83
C ALA A 240 11.26 5.59 -11.15
N ILE A 241 11.25 4.64 -10.22
CA ILE A 241 12.43 4.18 -9.48
C ILE A 241 13.47 3.60 -10.42
N PHE A 242 13.02 2.77 -11.37
CA PHE A 242 13.91 2.11 -12.33
C PHE A 242 14.53 3.14 -13.27
N ARG A 243 13.70 4.02 -13.85
CA ARG A 243 14.16 5.11 -14.70
C ARG A 243 15.17 6.03 -14.00
N ALA A 244 14.90 6.41 -12.76
CA ALA A 244 15.84 7.26 -12.00
C ALA A 244 17.19 6.59 -11.81
N ARG A 245 17.21 5.28 -11.48
CA ARG A 245 18.43 4.50 -11.30
C ARG A 245 19.20 4.30 -12.61
N GLU A 246 18.48 3.96 -13.68
CA GLU A 246 19.05 3.76 -15.02
C GLU A 246 19.75 5.04 -15.52
N MET A 247 19.16 6.21 -15.23
CA MET A 247 19.74 7.51 -15.57
C MET A 247 20.79 7.99 -14.55
N GLY A 248 21.16 7.20 -13.55
CA GLY A 248 22.19 7.54 -12.57
C GLY A 248 21.77 8.51 -11.46
N TYR A 249 20.48 8.81 -11.30
CA TYR A 249 19.99 9.67 -10.23
C TYR A 249 19.87 8.93 -8.89
N LYS A 250 20.21 9.62 -7.80
CA LYS A 250 20.09 9.11 -6.42
C LYS A 250 18.65 8.73 -6.04
N SER A 251 17.67 9.50 -6.52
CA SER A 251 16.26 9.27 -6.22
C SER A 251 15.33 9.81 -7.30
N VAL A 252 14.04 9.48 -7.19
CA VAL A 252 13.01 10.00 -8.10
C VAL A 252 12.89 11.53 -8.01
N ALA A 253 13.06 12.14 -6.83
CA ALA A 253 13.06 13.58 -6.68
C ALA A 253 14.20 14.25 -7.47
N HIS A 254 15.40 13.67 -7.45
CA HIS A 254 16.53 14.19 -8.23
C HIS A 254 16.29 14.13 -9.74
N LEU A 255 15.72 13.03 -10.24
CA LEU A 255 15.30 12.92 -11.64
C LEU A 255 14.28 14.03 -11.99
N MET A 256 13.27 14.22 -11.14
CA MET A 256 12.22 15.21 -11.38
C MET A 256 12.74 16.64 -11.32
N MET A 257 13.65 16.96 -10.39
CA MET A 257 14.30 18.26 -10.34
C MET A 257 14.99 18.58 -11.66
N ALA A 258 15.83 17.67 -12.16
CA ALA A 258 16.52 17.83 -13.43
C ALA A 258 15.54 17.98 -14.61
N GLU A 259 14.40 17.27 -14.60
CA GLU A 259 13.36 17.43 -15.62
C GLU A 259 12.71 18.83 -15.57
N LEU A 260 12.41 19.33 -14.37
CA LEU A 260 11.80 20.64 -14.17
C LEU A 260 12.77 21.79 -14.50
N GLU A 261 14.04 21.66 -14.11
CA GLU A 261 15.09 22.61 -14.44
C GLU A 261 15.28 22.73 -15.97
N ARG A 262 15.35 21.59 -16.67
CA ARG A 262 15.44 21.58 -18.14
C ARG A 262 14.22 22.23 -18.78
N ALA A 263 13.01 21.91 -18.31
CA ALA A 263 11.78 22.52 -18.83
C ALA A 263 11.73 24.04 -18.60
N ALA A 264 12.21 24.51 -17.44
CA ALA A 264 12.31 25.93 -17.14
C ALA A 264 13.36 26.63 -18.01
N GLY A 265 14.51 25.99 -18.25
CA GLY A 265 15.56 26.49 -19.14
C GLY A 265 15.10 26.63 -20.59
N THR A 266 14.34 25.66 -21.12
CA THR A 266 13.79 25.73 -22.48
C THR A 266 12.78 26.87 -22.62
N ARG A 267 11.93 27.11 -21.61
CA ARG A 267 10.96 28.21 -21.62
C ARG A 267 11.57 29.61 -21.53
N ARG A 268 12.79 29.74 -20.99
CA ARG A 268 13.50 31.04 -20.95
C ARG A 268 14.26 31.36 -22.24
N ARG A 269 14.45 30.36 -23.12
CA ARG A 269 15.15 30.53 -24.41
C ARG A 269 14.21 30.77 -25.59
N LEU A 270 12.90 30.66 -25.36
CA LEU A 270 11.83 31.02 -26.30
C LEU A 270 11.27 32.38 -25.89
#